data_AF-A0A314YC17-F1
#
_entry.id   AF-A0A314YC17-F1
#
_cell.length_a   1.000
_cell.length_b   1.000
_cell.length_c   1.000
_cell.angle_alpha   90.00
_cell.angle_beta   90.00
_cell.angle_gamma   90.00
#
_symmetry.space_group_name_H-M   'P 1'
#
loop_
_entity.id
_entity.type
_entity.pdbx_description
1 polymer ?
#
loop_
_entity_poly.entity_id
_entity_poly.type
_entity_poly.pdbx_seq_one_letter_code
_entity_poly.pdbx_strand_id
1 'polypeptide(L)'
;MEQLEDDHARFEDLEEQLDLAKKQHDHQNSMQGKKEIGELKVKLQEMNQLHEQAVKLSEELQDVKQRLLIEEKQRKSVENELVKLKKAVPEKEDDFEDKKSYMKENIHKGSSAFGNPMGLHNSNPSRDTLSGQRATIAKLCEEMGLQKILQLLTSEDSDVQTHAVKVVANLAAEDTNQAKIVEEGGLDALLMLLRSSQNTTILRVASGAIANLAMNEVNQGLIMSRGGAQLLADTACKTNDPQTLRMVAGALANLCGNERLHMMLKEDGGIKALLEMARSGSSDVVAQVARGLANFAKCESRGILQGHRKGRSLLMEDGALTWLIGNCKSTSTSTQRHMELALCHLAQNEGNARDFISSGGLKEIVRISVESSREDIRNLAKKALRVNSKFHNEMHA
;
A
#
# COMPACT_ATOMS: atom_id res chain seq x y z
N MET A 1 -104.28 -29.71 3.25
CA MET A 1 -103.70 -29.29 1.95
C MET A 1 -102.69 -28.17 2.17
N GLU A 2 -102.97 -27.16 3.01
CA GLU A 2 -102.03 -26.09 3.37
C GLU A 2 -100.64 -26.54 3.86
N GLN A 3 -100.54 -27.57 4.71
CA GLN A 3 -99.22 -28.07 5.18
C GLN A 3 -98.38 -28.74 4.09
N LEU A 4 -99.00 -29.32 3.06
CA LEU A 4 -98.27 -29.97 1.96
C LEU A 4 -97.78 -28.95 0.92
N GLU A 5 -98.50 -27.84 0.74
CA GLU A 5 -98.07 -26.74 -0.12
C GLU A 5 -96.92 -25.94 0.52
N ASP A 6 -96.95 -25.73 1.84
CA ASP A 6 -95.88 -25.06 2.59
C ASP A 6 -94.59 -25.91 2.65
N ASP A 7 -94.72 -27.23 2.81
CA ASP A 7 -93.57 -28.14 2.73
C ASP A 7 -93.00 -28.26 1.31
N HIS A 8 -93.83 -28.13 0.26
CA HIS A 8 -93.36 -28.12 -1.13
C HIS A 8 -92.62 -26.82 -1.47
N ALA A 9 -93.14 -25.67 -1.06
CA ALA A 9 -92.46 -24.37 -1.23
C ALA A 9 -91.12 -24.32 -0.48
N ARG A 10 -91.05 -24.88 0.74
CA ARG A 10 -89.79 -25.01 1.49
C ARG A 10 -88.80 -25.97 0.81
N PHE A 11 -89.28 -27.00 0.12
CA PHE A 11 -88.43 -27.91 -0.63
C PHE A 11 -87.84 -27.25 -1.90
N GLU A 12 -88.66 -26.49 -2.64
CA GLU A 12 -88.20 -25.71 -3.80
C GLU A 12 -87.16 -24.64 -3.40
N ASP A 13 -87.37 -23.92 -2.29
CA ASP A 13 -86.39 -22.96 -1.75
C ASP A 13 -85.06 -23.64 -1.35
N LEU A 14 -85.12 -24.85 -0.77
CA LEU A 14 -83.93 -25.63 -0.44
C LEU A 14 -83.19 -26.12 -1.69
N GLU A 15 -83.89 -26.50 -2.75
CA GLU A 15 -83.26 -26.87 -4.03
C GLU A 15 -82.58 -25.67 -4.70
N GLU A 16 -83.22 -24.49 -4.65
CA GLU A 16 -82.65 -23.26 -5.20
C GLU A 16 -81.41 -22.81 -4.41
N GLN A 17 -81.44 -22.91 -3.08
CA GLN A 17 -80.27 -22.65 -2.23
C GLN A 17 -79.13 -23.63 -2.48
N LEU A 18 -79.43 -24.91 -2.71
CA LEU A 18 -78.44 -25.93 -3.04
C LEU A 18 -77.79 -25.66 -4.40
N ASP A 19 -78.56 -25.25 -5.41
CA ASP A 19 -78.04 -24.93 -6.74
C ASP A 19 -77.17 -23.65 -6.72
N LEU A 20 -77.57 -22.65 -5.94
CA LEU A 20 -76.77 -21.45 -5.72
C LEU A 20 -75.45 -21.76 -4.99
N ALA A 21 -75.48 -22.60 -3.95
CA ALA A 21 -74.29 -23.02 -3.22
C ALA A 21 -73.33 -23.81 -4.11
N LYS A 22 -73.83 -24.71 -4.97
CA LYS A 22 -73.02 -25.43 -5.98
C LYS A 22 -72.34 -24.47 -6.95
N LYS A 23 -73.09 -23.51 -7.50
CA LYS A 23 -72.54 -22.48 -8.41
C LYS A 23 -71.46 -21.62 -7.75
N GLN A 24 -71.65 -21.22 -6.49
CA GLN A 24 -70.66 -20.46 -5.73
C GLN A 24 -69.39 -21.28 -5.46
N HIS A 25 -69.55 -22.55 -5.05
CA HIS A 25 -68.44 -23.46 -4.81
C HIS A 25 -67.62 -23.71 -6.09
N ASP A 26 -68.27 -23.94 -7.23
CA ASP A 26 -67.61 -24.15 -8.52
C ASP A 26 -66.88 -22.89 -9.01
N HIS A 27 -67.48 -21.71 -8.81
CA HIS A 27 -66.83 -20.44 -9.12
C HIS A 27 -65.59 -20.19 -8.25
N GLN A 28 -65.68 -20.51 -6.95
CA GLN A 28 -64.59 -20.33 -6.00
C GLN A 28 -63.43 -21.28 -6.30
N ASN A 29 -63.70 -22.55 -6.63
CA ASN A 29 -62.69 -23.50 -7.10
C ASN A 29 -62.05 -23.09 -8.43
N SER A 30 -62.83 -22.55 -9.37
CA SER A 30 -62.31 -22.04 -10.65
C SER A 30 -61.36 -20.84 -10.45
N MET A 31 -61.72 -19.92 -9.56
CA MET A 31 -60.90 -18.75 -9.22
C MET A 31 -59.62 -19.14 -8.49
N GLN A 32 -59.71 -20.09 -7.54
CA GLN A 32 -58.55 -20.62 -6.83
C GLN A 32 -57.59 -21.34 -7.78
N GLY A 33 -58.09 -22.19 -8.68
CA GLY A 33 -57.27 -22.87 -9.68
C GLY A 33 -56.58 -21.90 -10.65
N LYS A 34 -57.26 -20.82 -11.08
CA LYS A 34 -56.64 -19.77 -11.90
C LYS A 34 -55.52 -19.03 -11.17
N LYS A 35 -55.69 -18.78 -9.86
CA LYS A 35 -54.67 -18.13 -9.03
C LYS A 35 -53.43 -19.02 -8.87
N GLU A 36 -53.62 -20.30 -8.58
CA GLU A 36 -52.52 -21.29 -8.48
C GLU A 36 -51.77 -21.45 -9.81
N ILE A 37 -52.48 -21.49 -10.94
CA ILE A 37 -51.85 -21.49 -12.28
C ILE A 37 -51.04 -20.22 -12.51
N GLY A 38 -51.54 -19.06 -12.06
CA GLY A 38 -50.81 -17.79 -12.13
C GLY A 38 -49.50 -17.83 -11.34
N GLU A 39 -49.56 -18.31 -10.10
CA GLU A 39 -48.39 -18.46 -9.22
C GLU A 39 -47.36 -19.46 -9.79
N LEU A 40 -47.83 -20.59 -10.33
CA LEU A 40 -46.97 -21.58 -11.00
C LEU A 40 -46.29 -21.02 -12.25
N LYS A 41 -46.99 -20.16 -13.03
CA LYS A 41 -46.38 -19.49 -14.19
C LYS A 41 -45.26 -18.54 -13.80
N VAL A 42 -45.44 -17.76 -12.73
CA VAL A 42 -44.39 -16.86 -12.22
C VAL A 42 -43.17 -17.67 -11.77
N LYS A 43 -43.38 -18.72 -10.98
CA LYS A 43 -42.30 -19.63 -10.54
C LYS A 43 -41.57 -20.30 -11.71
N LEU A 44 -42.30 -20.71 -12.75
CA LEU A 44 -41.71 -21.29 -13.96
C LEU A 44 -40.85 -20.26 -14.71
N GLN A 45 -41.28 -19.00 -14.77
CA GLN A 45 -40.52 -17.91 -15.38
C GLN A 45 -39.23 -17.60 -14.60
N GLU A 46 -39.30 -17.57 -13.27
CA GLU A 46 -38.12 -17.42 -12.39
C GLU A 46 -37.14 -18.58 -12.55
N MET A 47 -37.64 -19.82 -12.58
CA MET A 47 -36.82 -21.01 -12.79
C MET A 47 -36.10 -20.98 -14.15
N ASN A 48 -36.78 -20.53 -15.21
CA ASN A 48 -36.18 -20.37 -16.53
C ASN A 48 -35.08 -19.28 -16.54
N GLN A 49 -35.29 -18.17 -15.84
CA GLN A 49 -34.26 -17.12 -15.71
C GLN A 49 -33.03 -17.62 -14.95
N LEU A 50 -33.24 -18.34 -13.85
CA LEU A 50 -32.14 -18.96 -13.08
C LEU A 50 -31.41 -20.02 -13.91
N HIS A 51 -32.13 -20.79 -14.73
CA HIS A 51 -31.51 -21.76 -15.64
C HIS A 51 -30.64 -21.06 -16.70
N GLU A 52 -31.12 -19.98 -17.31
CA GLU A 52 -30.34 -19.21 -18.29
C GLU A 52 -29.07 -18.60 -17.67
N GLN A 53 -29.16 -18.11 -16.43
CA GLN A 53 -28.00 -17.63 -15.68
C GLN A 53 -27.00 -18.75 -15.37
N ALA A 54 -27.49 -19.93 -14.96
CA ALA A 54 -26.66 -21.09 -14.68
C ALA A 54 -25.91 -21.59 -15.92
N VAL A 55 -26.55 -21.55 -17.10
CA VAL A 55 -25.90 -21.88 -18.38
C VAL A 55 -24.78 -20.90 -18.69
N LYS A 56 -25.02 -19.58 -18.58
CA LYS A 56 -23.98 -18.54 -18.78
C LYS A 56 -22.79 -18.72 -17.84
N LEU A 57 -23.05 -18.94 -16.55
CA LEU A 57 -22.01 -19.22 -15.55
C LEU A 57 -21.21 -20.50 -15.87
N SER A 58 -21.88 -21.53 -16.39
CA SER A 58 -21.21 -22.77 -16.80
C SER A 58 -20.28 -22.56 -18.00
N GLU A 59 -20.70 -21.76 -18.99
CA GLU A 59 -19.88 -21.40 -20.15
C GLU A 59 -18.66 -20.57 -19.73
N GLU A 60 -18.84 -19.56 -18.87
CA GLU A 60 -17.74 -18.76 -18.31
C GLU A 60 -16.77 -19.62 -17.51
N LEU A 61 -17.27 -20.54 -16.68
CA LEU A 61 -16.44 -21.46 -15.91
C LEU A 61 -15.62 -22.38 -16.82
N GLN A 62 -16.20 -22.83 -17.93
CA GLN A 62 -15.49 -23.66 -18.92
C GLN A 62 -14.39 -22.86 -19.62
N ASP A 63 -14.64 -21.60 -19.98
CA ASP A 63 -13.64 -20.72 -20.57
C ASP A 63 -12.50 -20.39 -19.60
N VAL A 64 -12.81 -20.13 -18.33
CA VAL A 64 -11.79 -19.93 -17.28
C VAL A 64 -10.95 -21.18 -17.07
N LYS A 65 -11.55 -22.37 -17.04
CA LYS A 65 -10.81 -23.64 -16.95
C LYS A 65 -9.86 -23.83 -18.13
N GLN A 66 -10.29 -23.49 -19.35
CA GLN A 66 -9.44 -23.58 -20.53
C GLN A 66 -8.27 -22.60 -20.48
N ARG A 67 -8.51 -21.36 -20.02
CA ARG A 67 -7.46 -20.35 -19.81
C ARG A 67 -6.45 -20.80 -18.75
N LEU A 68 -6.92 -21.32 -17.62
CA LEU A 68 -6.06 -21.84 -16.56
C LEU A 68 -5.13 -22.96 -17.07
N LEU A 69 -5.66 -23.87 -17.90
CA LEU A 69 -4.89 -24.98 -18.46
C LEU A 69 -3.79 -24.50 -19.42
N ILE A 70 -4.06 -23.44 -20.18
CA ILE A 70 -3.07 -22.77 -21.04
C ILE A 70 -2.00 -22.10 -20.18
N GLU A 71 -2.40 -21.38 -19.13
CA GLU A 71 -1.50 -20.65 -18.25
C GLU A 71 -0.60 -21.59 -17.43
N GLU A 72 -1.11 -22.74 -16.98
CA GLU A 72 -0.31 -23.79 -16.36
C GLU A 72 0.75 -24.36 -17.31
N LYS A 73 0.40 -24.54 -18.59
CA LYS A 73 1.35 -24.99 -19.62
C LYS A 73 2.42 -23.94 -19.87
N GLN A 74 2.05 -22.66 -19.91
CA GLN A 74 3.00 -21.55 -20.05
C GLN A 74 3.91 -21.43 -18.84
N ARG A 75 3.37 -21.53 -17.61
CA ARG A 75 4.15 -21.51 -16.36
C ARG A 75 5.21 -22.60 -16.36
N LYS A 76 4.83 -23.84 -16.70
CA LYS A 76 5.79 -24.97 -16.81
C LYS A 76 6.88 -24.70 -17.86
N SER A 77 6.54 -24.04 -18.97
CA SER A 77 7.53 -23.67 -19.98
C SER A 77 8.52 -22.63 -19.44
N VAL A 78 8.03 -21.59 -18.79
CA VAL A 78 8.86 -20.53 -18.19
C VAL A 78 9.74 -21.10 -17.07
N GLU A 79 9.20 -21.96 -16.21
CA GLU A 79 9.98 -22.63 -15.15
C GLU A 79 11.13 -23.45 -15.76
N ASN A 80 10.88 -24.19 -16.85
CA ASN A 80 11.91 -24.93 -17.56
C ASN A 80 12.98 -24.02 -18.17
N GLU A 81 12.60 -22.86 -18.71
CA GLU A 81 13.57 -21.89 -19.23
C GLU A 81 14.36 -21.20 -18.12
N LEU A 82 13.73 -20.89 -16.98
CA LEU A 82 14.37 -20.30 -15.82
C LEU A 82 15.41 -21.26 -15.22
N VAL A 83 15.11 -22.57 -15.18
CA VAL A 83 16.08 -23.61 -14.80
C VAL A 83 17.26 -23.68 -15.76
N LYS A 84 17.03 -23.52 -17.07
CA LYS A 84 18.12 -23.48 -18.08
C LYS A 84 18.99 -22.23 -17.94
N LEU A 85 18.37 -21.06 -17.75
CA LEU A 85 19.07 -19.79 -17.56
C LEU A 85 19.86 -19.79 -16.25
N LYS A 86 19.30 -20.32 -15.17
CA LYS A 86 20.00 -20.44 -13.88
C LYS A 86 21.21 -21.36 -13.94
N LYS A 87 21.23 -22.34 -14.86
CA LYS A 87 22.41 -23.19 -15.14
C LYS A 87 23.42 -22.54 -16.10
N ALA A 88 23.01 -21.52 -16.85
CA ALA A 88 23.84 -20.84 -17.85
C ALA A 88 24.51 -19.55 -17.33
N VAL A 89 24.10 -19.04 -16.16
CA VAL A 89 24.72 -17.88 -15.51
C VAL A 89 25.82 -18.35 -14.55
N PRO A 90 27.10 -18.00 -14.77
CA PRO A 90 28.12 -18.11 -13.73
C PRO A 90 27.79 -17.07 -12.64
N GLU A 91 27.77 -17.49 -11.37
CA GLU A 91 27.58 -16.59 -10.23
C GLU A 91 28.66 -15.49 -10.24
N LYS A 92 28.28 -14.31 -10.75
CA LYS A 92 28.97 -13.04 -10.52
C LYS A 92 27.91 -11.98 -10.28
N GLU A 93 27.65 -11.72 -9.01
CA GLU A 93 26.91 -10.55 -8.53
C GLU A 93 27.78 -9.32 -8.78
N ASP A 94 27.38 -8.43 -9.69
CA ASP A 94 27.71 -7.00 -9.62
C ASP A 94 26.85 -6.18 -10.61
N ASP A 95 26.50 -4.97 -10.16
CA ASP A 95 25.89 -3.82 -10.83
C ASP A 95 24.41 -3.85 -11.27
N PHE A 96 23.58 -3.23 -10.43
CA PHE A 96 22.51 -2.33 -10.91
C PHE A 96 22.66 -0.96 -10.22
N GLU A 97 23.14 0.02 -10.99
CA GLU A 97 23.23 1.43 -10.61
C GLU A 97 21.83 2.07 -10.54
N ASP A 98 21.53 2.69 -9.39
CA ASP A 98 20.45 3.66 -9.22
C ASP A 98 20.95 5.07 -9.59
N LYS A 99 20.34 5.68 -10.61
CA LYS A 99 20.27 7.14 -10.87
C LYS A 99 19.24 7.34 -12.01
N LYS A 100 18.31 8.30 -12.00
CA LYS A 100 18.41 9.67 -11.49
C LYS A 100 17.04 10.38 -11.46
N SER A 101 16.87 11.18 -10.42
CA SER A 101 16.03 12.38 -10.33
C SER A 101 16.26 13.35 -11.52
N TYR A 102 15.21 13.80 -12.19
CA TYR A 102 15.26 14.88 -13.19
C TYR A 102 14.64 16.17 -12.65
N MET A 103 15.50 17.14 -12.33
CA MET A 103 15.27 18.54 -12.67
C MET A 103 15.89 18.75 -14.05
N LYS A 104 15.17 19.35 -14.99
CA LYS A 104 15.67 19.63 -16.34
C LYS A 104 15.52 21.12 -16.62
N GLU A 105 16.65 21.84 -16.59
CA GLU A 105 16.80 23.11 -17.29
C GLU A 105 17.16 22.84 -18.75
N ASN A 106 16.58 23.65 -19.63
CA ASN A 106 16.76 23.62 -21.09
C ASN A 106 18.14 24.15 -21.48
N ILE A 107 18.76 23.57 -22.52
CA ILE A 107 19.46 24.25 -23.63
C ILE A 107 19.64 23.25 -24.79
N HIS A 108 19.49 23.78 -26.01
CA HIS A 108 19.37 23.12 -27.32
C HIS A 108 20.65 22.49 -27.92
N LYS A 109 20.41 21.63 -28.95
CA LYS A 109 20.99 21.58 -30.34
C LYS A 109 21.76 20.32 -30.78
N GLY A 110 21.34 19.80 -31.96
CA GLY A 110 22.13 19.07 -32.99
C GLY A 110 22.15 17.54 -32.85
N SER A 111 21.35 16.74 -33.56
CA SER A 111 21.39 16.37 -35.01
C SER A 111 22.71 15.75 -35.49
N SER A 112 22.72 14.44 -35.75
CA SER A 112 22.99 13.86 -37.09
C SER A 112 22.87 12.33 -37.08
N ALA A 113 22.15 11.84 -38.09
CA ALA A 113 21.83 10.44 -38.40
C ALA A 113 23.00 9.63 -38.97
N PHE A 114 22.82 8.30 -39.04
CA PHE A 114 23.30 7.28 -40.01
C PHE A 114 23.45 5.95 -39.24
N GLY A 115 22.87 4.80 -39.60
CA GLY A 115 22.00 4.36 -40.68
C GLY A 115 21.62 2.90 -40.41
N ASN A 116 20.37 2.53 -40.69
CA ASN A 116 19.86 1.16 -40.72
C ASN A 116 20.03 0.61 -42.16
N PRO A 117 20.06 -0.73 -42.41
CA PRO A 117 18.79 -1.44 -42.58
C PRO A 117 18.72 -2.95 -42.20
N MET A 118 17.52 -3.33 -41.74
CA MET A 118 16.73 -4.55 -42.00
C MET A 118 17.32 -5.94 -41.62
N GLY A 119 16.61 -6.84 -40.93
CA GLY A 119 15.23 -6.88 -40.45
C GLY A 119 14.86 -8.35 -40.16
N LEU A 120 14.04 -8.62 -39.14
CA LEU A 120 13.12 -9.77 -39.11
C LEU A 120 12.11 -9.56 -37.98
N HIS A 121 10.84 -9.38 -38.38
CA HIS A 121 9.68 -9.27 -37.51
C HIS A 121 9.45 -10.57 -36.72
N ASN A 122 9.22 -10.46 -35.42
CA ASN A 122 8.33 -11.40 -34.73
C ASN A 122 7.67 -10.69 -33.53
N SER A 123 6.39 -10.41 -33.68
CA SER A 123 5.53 -9.75 -32.71
C SER A 123 5.05 -10.75 -31.64
N ASN A 124 5.50 -10.58 -30.40
CA ASN A 124 5.02 -11.34 -29.24
C ASN A 124 3.78 -10.67 -28.61
N PRO A 125 2.66 -11.38 -28.33
CA PRO A 125 1.43 -10.81 -27.76
C PRO A 125 1.44 -10.66 -26.22
N SER A 126 2.55 -10.97 -25.54
CA SER A 126 2.58 -11.14 -24.08
C SER A 126 2.71 -9.82 -23.29
N ARG A 127 2.89 -8.68 -23.96
CA ARG A 127 2.92 -7.37 -23.31
C ARG A 127 1.53 -6.76 -23.11
N ASP A 128 0.52 -7.25 -23.83
CA ASP A 128 -0.81 -6.65 -23.88
C ASP A 128 -1.73 -7.08 -22.73
N THR A 129 -1.47 -8.23 -22.08
CA THR A 129 -2.34 -8.73 -20.99
C THR A 129 -2.04 -8.09 -19.63
N LEU A 130 -0.76 -7.89 -19.30
CA LEU A 130 -0.33 -7.13 -18.11
C LEU A 130 -0.51 -5.61 -18.31
N SER A 131 -0.31 -5.13 -19.53
CA SER A 131 -0.74 -3.79 -19.94
C SER A 131 -2.26 -3.65 -19.81
N GLY A 132 -3.02 -4.68 -20.20
CA GLY A 132 -4.48 -4.73 -20.17
C GLY A 132 -5.08 -4.63 -18.77
N GLN A 133 -4.55 -5.34 -17.77
CA GLN A 133 -5.01 -5.22 -16.38
C GLN A 133 -4.66 -3.86 -15.75
N ARG A 134 -3.43 -3.35 -15.99
CA ARG A 134 -3.06 -1.99 -15.59
C ARG A 134 -3.91 -0.94 -16.31
N ALA A 135 -4.22 -1.16 -17.59
CA ALA A 135 -5.07 -0.31 -18.40
C ALA A 135 -6.55 -0.42 -18.02
N THR A 136 -7.02 -1.54 -17.48
CA THR A 136 -8.40 -1.72 -17.00
C THR A 136 -8.60 -1.05 -15.65
N ILE A 137 -7.62 -1.13 -14.74
CA ILE A 137 -7.62 -0.38 -13.48
C ILE A 137 -7.46 1.13 -13.75
N ALA A 138 -6.59 1.52 -14.69
CA ALA A 138 -6.47 2.91 -15.14
C ALA A 138 -7.76 3.42 -15.81
N LYS A 139 -8.42 2.61 -16.66
CA LYS A 139 -9.72 2.94 -17.26
C LYS A 139 -10.85 3.04 -16.25
N LEU A 140 -10.84 2.23 -15.20
CA LEU A 140 -11.82 2.35 -14.12
C LEU A 140 -11.66 3.71 -13.41
N CYS A 141 -10.43 4.22 -13.31
CA CYS A 141 -10.09 5.49 -12.70
C CYS A 141 -10.37 6.72 -13.59
N GLU A 142 -10.36 6.57 -14.92
CA GLU A 142 -10.27 7.74 -15.82
C GLU A 142 -11.49 8.67 -15.83
N GLU A 143 -12.73 8.21 -15.59
CA GLU A 143 -13.87 9.16 -15.66
C GLU A 143 -14.92 9.07 -14.52
N MET A 144 -14.99 7.99 -13.72
CA MET A 144 -15.97 7.88 -12.62
C MET A 144 -15.55 7.02 -11.38
N GLY A 145 -14.35 6.45 -11.33
CA GLY A 145 -14.05 5.34 -10.39
C GLY A 145 -13.34 5.69 -9.08
N LEU A 146 -12.45 6.69 -9.03
CA LEU A 146 -11.66 6.94 -7.81
C LEU A 146 -12.54 7.44 -6.66
N GLN A 147 -13.38 8.45 -6.87
CA GLN A 147 -14.34 8.92 -5.85
C GLN A 147 -15.25 7.79 -5.33
N LYS A 148 -15.73 6.90 -6.20
CA LYS A 148 -16.54 5.74 -5.76
C LYS A 148 -15.74 4.76 -4.92
N ILE A 149 -14.49 4.47 -5.29
CA ILE A 149 -13.59 3.64 -4.50
C ILE A 149 -13.34 4.27 -3.13
N LEU A 150 -13.15 5.60 -3.08
CA LEU A 150 -12.96 6.33 -1.81
C LEU A 150 -14.21 6.27 -0.93
N GLN A 151 -15.42 6.31 -1.49
CA GLN A 151 -16.67 6.10 -0.74
C GLN A 151 -16.75 4.69 -0.14
N LEU A 152 -16.22 3.67 -0.81
CA LEU A 152 -16.18 2.30 -0.28
C LEU A 152 -15.25 2.15 0.94
N LEU A 153 -14.33 3.09 1.19
CA LEU A 153 -13.51 3.10 2.41
C LEU A 153 -14.35 3.34 3.67
N THR A 154 -15.58 3.86 3.56
CA THR A 154 -16.50 4.03 4.69
C THR A 154 -17.60 2.96 4.74
N SER A 155 -17.46 1.87 3.98
CA SER A 155 -18.39 0.75 4.00
C SER A 155 -18.44 0.10 5.40
N GLU A 156 -19.65 -0.25 5.85
CA GLU A 156 -19.86 -1.05 7.07
C GLU A 156 -19.43 -2.51 6.88
N ASP A 157 -19.42 -2.99 5.63
CA ASP A 157 -18.86 -4.29 5.28
C ASP A 157 -17.32 -4.23 5.30
N SER A 158 -16.72 -4.97 6.25
CA SER A 158 -15.28 -5.03 6.46
C SER A 158 -14.52 -5.62 5.27
N ASP A 159 -15.12 -6.54 4.52
CA ASP A 159 -14.47 -7.14 3.34
C ASP A 159 -14.45 -6.12 2.20
N VAL A 160 -15.56 -5.41 1.96
CA VAL A 160 -15.62 -4.32 0.98
C VAL A 160 -14.61 -3.23 1.35
N GLN A 161 -14.57 -2.79 2.61
CA GLN A 161 -13.63 -1.80 3.10
C GLN A 161 -12.17 -2.24 2.92
N THR A 162 -11.88 -3.52 3.20
CA THR A 162 -10.54 -4.12 3.02
C THR A 162 -10.12 -4.15 1.55
N HIS A 163 -11.02 -4.49 0.63
CA HIS A 163 -10.72 -4.48 -0.80
C HIS A 163 -10.55 -3.05 -1.33
N ALA A 164 -11.39 -2.11 -0.89
CA ALA A 164 -11.28 -0.71 -1.26
C ALA A 164 -9.91 -0.13 -0.87
N VAL A 165 -9.47 -0.34 0.38
CA VAL A 165 -8.16 0.18 0.83
C VAL A 165 -6.99 -0.46 0.08
N LYS A 166 -7.08 -1.74 -0.31
CA LYS A 166 -6.08 -2.40 -1.16
C LYS A 166 -6.00 -1.77 -2.55
N VAL A 167 -7.16 -1.48 -3.17
CA VAL A 167 -7.20 -0.81 -4.47
C VAL A 167 -6.56 0.57 -4.36
N VAL A 168 -6.89 1.36 -3.34
CA VAL A 168 -6.28 2.68 -3.11
C VAL A 168 -4.78 2.57 -2.89
N ALA A 169 -4.31 1.60 -2.10
CA ALA A 169 -2.87 1.38 -1.87
C ALA A 169 -2.11 1.05 -3.16
N ASN A 170 -2.71 0.21 -4.02
CA ASN A 170 -2.15 -0.13 -5.32
C ASN A 170 -2.13 1.09 -6.26
N LEU A 171 -3.19 1.88 -6.29
CA LEU A 171 -3.23 3.11 -7.09
C LEU A 171 -2.18 4.12 -6.62
N ALA A 172 -2.01 4.27 -5.31
CA ALA A 172 -1.03 5.18 -4.71
C ALA A 172 0.43 4.77 -5.01
N ALA A 173 0.68 3.51 -5.35
CA ALA A 173 2.02 3.04 -5.73
C ALA A 173 2.51 3.66 -7.05
N GLU A 174 1.60 4.16 -7.90
CA GLU A 174 1.95 4.87 -9.13
C GLU A 174 2.07 6.37 -8.86
N ASP A 175 3.26 6.93 -9.12
CA ASP A 175 3.58 8.35 -8.83
C ASP A 175 2.59 9.34 -9.47
N THR A 176 2.08 9.03 -10.66
CA THR A 176 1.11 9.87 -11.39
C THR A 176 -0.24 9.97 -10.69
N ASN A 177 -0.59 9.01 -9.83
CA ASN A 177 -1.88 8.97 -9.13
C ASN A 177 -1.82 9.63 -7.75
N GLN A 178 -0.63 9.74 -7.14
CA GLN A 178 -0.47 10.16 -5.75
C GLN A 178 -1.08 11.53 -5.46
N ALA A 179 -0.88 12.52 -6.34
CA ALA A 179 -1.48 13.85 -6.17
C ALA A 179 -3.01 13.80 -6.29
N LYS A 180 -3.51 13.11 -7.33
CA LYS A 180 -4.94 12.99 -7.61
C LYS A 180 -5.71 12.29 -6.49
N ILE A 181 -5.13 11.25 -5.88
CA ILE A 181 -5.72 10.57 -4.71
C ILE A 181 -5.89 11.54 -3.54
N VAL A 182 -4.91 12.41 -3.29
CA VAL A 182 -5.00 13.40 -2.21
C VAL A 182 -6.01 14.50 -2.54
N GLU A 183 -6.03 15.00 -3.78
CA GLU A 183 -7.01 15.98 -4.27
C GLU A 183 -8.46 15.49 -4.13
N GLU A 184 -8.70 14.19 -4.32
CA GLU A 184 -10.03 13.58 -4.17
C GLU A 184 -10.39 13.19 -2.73
N GLY A 185 -9.56 13.56 -1.74
CA GLY A 185 -9.84 13.29 -0.33
C GLY A 185 -9.40 11.90 0.15
N GLY A 186 -8.63 11.16 -0.66
CA GLY A 186 -8.16 9.83 -0.30
C GLY A 186 -7.25 9.80 0.92
N LEU A 187 -6.44 10.85 1.12
CA LEU A 187 -5.62 10.98 2.34
C LEU A 187 -6.51 11.07 3.60
N ASP A 188 -7.56 11.88 3.58
CA ASP A 188 -8.46 12.03 4.73
C ASP A 188 -9.15 10.71 5.07
N ALA A 189 -9.59 9.98 4.05
CA ALA A 189 -10.19 8.66 4.23
C ALA A 189 -9.19 7.66 4.84
N LEU A 190 -7.94 7.64 4.36
CA LEU A 190 -6.89 6.78 4.91
C LEU A 190 -6.53 7.12 6.37
N LEU A 191 -6.43 8.40 6.71
CA LEU A 191 -6.17 8.85 8.08
C LEU A 191 -7.34 8.53 9.02
N MET A 192 -8.58 8.64 8.55
CA MET A 192 -9.75 8.20 9.29
C MET A 192 -9.70 6.70 9.60
N LEU A 193 -9.28 5.86 8.64
CA LEU A 193 -9.10 4.42 8.87
C LEU A 193 -8.05 4.14 9.95
N LEU A 194 -6.91 4.85 9.95
CA LEU A 194 -5.92 4.73 11.03
C LEU A 194 -6.48 5.11 12.40
N ARG A 195 -7.40 6.07 12.44
CA ARG A 195 -8.01 6.56 13.68
C ARG A 195 -9.06 5.62 14.26
N SER A 196 -9.92 5.04 13.42
CA SER A 196 -11.13 4.32 13.86
C SER A 196 -11.08 2.81 13.67
N SER A 197 -10.28 2.28 12.75
CA SER A 197 -10.28 0.86 12.46
C SER A 197 -9.54 0.06 13.53
N GLN A 198 -10.08 -1.12 13.85
CA GLN A 198 -9.41 -2.13 14.68
C GLN A 198 -8.91 -3.32 13.84
N ASN A 199 -9.16 -3.30 12.52
CA ASN A 199 -8.78 -4.39 11.63
C ASN A 199 -7.31 -4.22 11.22
N THR A 200 -6.45 -5.13 11.68
CA THR A 200 -5.01 -5.13 11.39
C THR A 200 -4.70 -5.08 9.90
N THR A 201 -5.49 -5.75 9.05
CA THR A 201 -5.27 -5.74 7.59
C THR A 201 -5.54 -4.34 7.03
N ILE A 202 -6.60 -3.68 7.48
CA ILE A 202 -6.93 -2.32 7.05
C ILE A 202 -5.86 -1.34 7.52
N LEU A 203 -5.46 -1.40 8.79
CA LEU A 203 -4.39 -0.54 9.34
C LEU A 203 -3.07 -0.72 8.58
N ARG A 204 -2.69 -1.97 8.30
CA ARG A 204 -1.50 -2.29 7.51
C ARG A 204 -1.54 -1.70 6.11
N VAL A 205 -2.63 -1.94 5.39
CA VAL A 205 -2.75 -1.52 3.99
C VAL A 205 -2.93 0.01 3.89
N ALA A 206 -3.66 0.63 4.81
CA ALA A 206 -3.79 2.08 4.90
C ALA A 206 -2.43 2.75 5.20
N SER A 207 -1.65 2.19 6.13
CA SER A 207 -0.29 2.67 6.41
C SER A 207 0.61 2.53 5.17
N GLY A 208 0.47 1.44 4.41
CA GLY A 208 1.17 1.23 3.15
C GLY A 208 0.78 2.24 2.07
N ALA A 209 -0.52 2.54 1.93
CA ALA A 209 -1.01 3.57 1.02
C ALA A 209 -0.45 4.94 1.39
N ILE A 210 -0.45 5.31 2.68
CA ILE A 210 0.14 6.56 3.17
C ILE A 210 1.64 6.59 2.91
N ALA A 211 2.36 5.46 3.06
CA ALA A 211 3.77 5.38 2.71
C ALA A 211 4.02 5.69 1.23
N ASN A 212 3.19 5.17 0.33
CA ASN A 212 3.27 5.47 -1.09
C ASN A 212 2.96 6.95 -1.37
N LEU A 213 1.89 7.49 -0.79
CA LEU A 213 1.56 8.93 -0.93
C LEU A 213 2.67 9.84 -0.41
N ALA A 214 3.38 9.43 0.65
CA ALA A 214 4.50 10.16 1.23
C ALA A 214 5.76 10.16 0.35
N MET A 215 5.79 9.46 -0.79
CA MET A 215 6.89 9.60 -1.76
C MET A 215 6.83 10.94 -2.51
N ASN A 216 5.66 11.57 -2.60
CA ASN A 216 5.48 12.90 -3.17
C ASN A 216 5.68 14.00 -2.11
N GLU A 217 6.58 14.96 -2.37
CA GLU A 217 6.94 16.03 -1.42
C GLU A 217 5.76 16.91 -1.01
N VAL A 218 4.83 17.23 -1.93
CA VAL A 218 3.65 18.04 -1.63
C VAL A 218 2.72 17.29 -0.67
N ASN A 219 2.51 15.99 -0.94
CA ASN A 219 1.70 15.14 -0.09
C ASN A 219 2.28 15.00 1.32
N GLN A 220 3.61 14.97 1.47
CA GLN A 220 4.24 14.90 2.80
C GLN A 220 3.79 16.05 3.71
N GLY A 221 3.73 17.28 3.19
CA GLY A 221 3.24 18.45 3.94
C GLY A 221 1.77 18.31 4.35
N LEU A 222 0.93 17.75 3.47
CA LEU A 222 -0.48 17.47 3.76
C LEU A 222 -0.65 16.36 4.79
N ILE A 223 0.13 15.28 4.70
CA ILE A 223 0.15 14.19 5.68
C ILE A 223 0.51 14.74 7.07
N MET A 224 1.56 15.56 7.16
CA MET A 224 1.99 16.15 8.42
C MET A 224 0.96 17.11 9.01
N SER A 225 0.47 18.08 8.22
CA SER A 225 -0.51 19.07 8.68
C SER A 225 -1.85 18.48 9.14
N ARG A 226 -2.18 17.26 8.72
CA ARG A 226 -3.39 16.52 9.13
C ARG A 226 -3.14 15.53 10.28
N GLY A 227 -1.98 15.60 10.94
CA GLY A 227 -1.62 14.73 12.07
C GLY A 227 -1.30 13.29 11.65
N GLY A 228 -0.89 13.08 10.39
CA GLY A 228 -0.62 11.75 9.86
C GLY A 228 0.54 11.05 10.57
N ALA A 229 1.59 11.78 10.96
CA ALA A 229 2.69 11.21 11.73
C ALA A 229 2.23 10.73 13.11
N GLN A 230 1.39 11.51 13.80
CA GLN A 230 0.82 11.12 15.10
C GLN A 230 -0.05 9.87 14.98
N LEU A 231 -0.94 9.80 13.97
CA LEU A 231 -1.79 8.63 13.74
C LEU A 231 -0.98 7.37 13.39
N LEU A 232 0.10 7.52 12.62
CA LEU A 232 1.05 6.44 12.33
C LEU A 232 1.75 5.97 13.61
N ALA A 233 2.22 6.90 14.45
CA ALA A 233 2.83 6.59 15.75
C ALA A 233 1.85 5.84 16.68
N ASP A 234 0.62 6.34 16.80
CA ASP A 234 -0.44 5.69 17.58
C ASP A 234 -0.76 4.28 17.07
N THR A 235 -0.76 4.09 15.75
CA THR A 235 -0.95 2.77 15.12
C THR A 235 0.18 1.81 15.50
N ALA A 236 1.44 2.27 15.49
CA ALA A 236 2.58 1.46 15.92
C ALA A 236 2.49 1.05 17.39
N CYS A 237 2.04 1.92 18.28
CA CYS A 237 1.89 1.60 19.70
C CYS A 237 0.79 0.57 20.00
N LYS A 238 -0.17 0.39 19.09
CA LYS A 238 -1.34 -0.49 19.28
C LYS A 238 -1.17 -1.88 18.66
N THR A 239 -0.06 -2.16 17.98
CA THR A 239 0.14 -3.41 17.25
C THR A 239 1.53 -4.00 17.46
N ASN A 240 1.59 -5.33 17.47
CA ASN A 240 2.84 -6.10 17.42
C ASN A 240 3.04 -6.78 16.05
N ASP A 241 2.13 -6.57 15.08
CA ASP A 241 2.24 -7.17 13.73
C ASP A 241 3.43 -6.57 12.96
N PRO A 242 4.49 -7.35 12.67
CA PRO A 242 5.68 -6.82 12.01
C PRO A 242 5.40 -6.23 10.63
N GLN A 243 4.40 -6.75 9.90
CA GLN A 243 4.07 -6.23 8.57
C GLN A 243 3.41 -4.84 8.67
N THR A 244 2.52 -4.63 9.64
CA THR A 244 1.96 -3.31 9.93
C THR A 244 3.05 -2.34 10.36
N LEU A 245 3.92 -2.73 11.30
CA LEU A 245 5.04 -1.90 11.75
C LEU A 245 5.98 -1.53 10.60
N ARG A 246 6.22 -2.46 9.65
CA ARG A 246 7.04 -2.19 8.46
C ARG A 246 6.42 -1.10 7.59
N MET A 247 5.10 -1.14 7.37
CA MET A 247 4.40 -0.11 6.59
C MET A 247 4.44 1.24 7.29
N VAL A 248 4.19 1.27 8.60
CA VAL A 248 4.24 2.50 9.42
C VAL A 248 5.65 3.10 9.40
N ALA A 249 6.68 2.30 9.65
CA ALA A 249 8.06 2.73 9.58
C ALA A 249 8.43 3.22 8.17
N GLY A 250 7.91 2.59 7.13
CA GLY A 250 8.08 3.02 5.74
C GLY A 250 7.52 4.43 5.48
N ALA A 251 6.32 4.72 5.97
CA ALA A 251 5.70 6.03 5.84
C ALA A 251 6.50 7.10 6.60
N LEU A 252 6.82 6.86 7.88
CA LEU A 252 7.61 7.77 8.70
C LEU A 252 9.01 8.00 8.10
N ALA A 253 9.65 6.96 7.54
CA ALA A 253 10.95 7.08 6.90
C ALA A 253 10.94 7.94 5.62
N ASN A 254 9.83 7.96 4.88
CA ASN A 254 9.65 8.86 3.74
C ASN A 254 9.51 10.31 4.22
N LEU A 255 8.74 10.56 5.30
CA LEU A 255 8.59 11.88 5.93
C LEU A 255 9.91 12.41 6.51
N CYS A 256 10.77 11.54 7.06
CA CYS A 256 12.13 11.90 7.49
C CYS A 256 12.99 12.50 6.36
N GLY A 257 12.65 12.23 5.10
CA GLY A 257 13.35 12.76 3.93
C GLY A 257 13.14 14.26 3.68
N ASN A 258 12.25 14.92 4.42
CA ASN A 258 11.93 16.34 4.23
C ASN A 258 12.28 17.15 5.48
N GLU A 259 13.34 17.96 5.38
CA GLU A 259 13.86 18.75 6.51
C GLU A 259 12.81 19.70 7.10
N ARG A 260 11.95 20.28 6.25
CA ARG A 260 10.92 21.24 6.69
C ARG A 260 9.92 20.61 7.67
N LEU A 261 9.78 19.27 7.63
CA LEU A 261 8.83 18.52 8.43
C LEU A 261 9.45 17.97 9.73
N HIS A 262 10.77 18.04 9.90
CA HIS A 262 11.48 17.40 11.02
C HIS A 262 11.00 17.84 12.40
N MET A 263 10.65 19.12 12.55
CA MET A 263 10.16 19.62 13.84
C MET A 263 8.80 19.04 14.19
N MET A 264 7.85 19.14 13.26
CA MET A 264 6.51 18.58 13.43
C MET A 264 6.56 17.05 13.57
N LEU A 265 7.44 16.36 12.83
CA LEU A 265 7.64 14.92 12.95
C LEU A 265 8.11 14.50 14.35
N LYS A 266 8.92 15.34 15.01
CA LYS A 266 9.32 15.13 16.40
C LYS A 266 8.16 15.37 17.35
N GLU A 267 7.46 16.49 17.21
CA GLU A 267 6.33 16.88 18.06
C GLU A 267 5.19 15.86 18.00
N ASP A 268 4.93 15.30 16.82
CA ASP A 268 3.95 14.23 16.58
C ASP A 268 4.42 12.84 17.06
N GLY A 269 5.62 12.73 17.65
CA GLY A 269 6.15 11.48 18.18
C GLY A 269 6.67 10.49 17.13
N GLY A 270 6.80 10.90 15.87
CA GLY A 270 7.24 10.03 14.77
C GLY A 270 8.66 9.47 14.96
N ILE A 271 9.60 10.28 15.50
CA ILE A 271 10.96 9.83 15.79
C ILE A 271 10.96 8.77 16.90
N LYS A 272 10.21 9.02 17.97
CA LYS A 272 10.05 8.08 19.08
C LYS A 272 9.44 6.76 18.61
N ALA A 273 8.38 6.81 17.80
CA ALA A 273 7.76 5.62 17.23
C ALA A 273 8.72 4.79 16.38
N LEU A 274 9.56 5.41 15.54
CA LEU A 274 10.59 4.70 14.79
C LEU A 274 11.55 3.93 15.72
N LEU A 275 12.01 4.55 16.81
CA LEU A 275 12.94 3.91 17.74
C LEU A 275 12.28 2.82 18.59
N GLU A 276 11.00 2.95 18.91
CA GLU A 276 10.23 1.90 19.59
C GLU A 276 10.02 0.69 18.67
N MET A 277 9.62 0.92 17.41
CA MET A 277 9.44 -0.14 16.41
C MET A 277 10.73 -0.92 16.12
N ALA A 278 11.89 -0.29 16.29
CA ALA A 278 13.18 -0.96 16.16
C ALA A 278 13.38 -2.12 17.14
N ARG A 279 12.59 -2.17 18.22
CA ARG A 279 12.61 -3.24 19.23
C ARG A 279 11.71 -4.43 18.87
N SER A 280 11.02 -4.39 17.73
CA SER A 280 10.13 -5.46 17.26
C SER A 280 10.83 -6.78 16.91
N GLY A 281 12.16 -6.78 16.77
CA GLY A 281 12.95 -7.95 16.35
C GLY A 281 12.84 -8.29 14.85
N SER A 282 12.03 -7.55 14.09
CA SER A 282 11.88 -7.76 12.65
C SER A 282 12.94 -7.01 11.86
N SER A 283 13.78 -7.74 11.11
CA SER A 283 14.83 -7.16 10.26
C SER A 283 14.26 -6.17 9.22
N ASP A 284 13.06 -6.44 8.72
CA ASP A 284 12.37 -5.58 7.76
C ASP A 284 11.98 -4.22 8.38
N VAL A 285 11.50 -4.24 9.62
CA VAL A 285 11.14 -3.03 10.37
C VAL A 285 12.40 -2.24 10.69
N VAL A 286 13.44 -2.91 11.17
CA VAL A 286 14.75 -2.30 11.47
C VAL A 286 15.36 -1.65 10.22
N ALA A 287 15.23 -2.27 9.05
CA ALA A 287 15.68 -1.68 7.78
C ALA A 287 14.96 -0.36 7.47
N GLN A 288 13.65 -0.29 7.69
CA GLN A 288 12.87 0.95 7.50
C GLN A 288 13.24 2.03 8.52
N VAL A 289 13.45 1.65 9.78
CA VAL A 289 13.91 2.58 10.82
C VAL A 289 15.28 3.15 10.48
N ALA A 290 16.25 2.29 10.13
CA ALA A 290 17.58 2.71 9.73
C ALA A 290 17.52 3.66 8.52
N ARG A 291 16.70 3.34 7.51
CA ARG A 291 16.45 4.20 6.34
C ARG A 291 15.91 5.57 6.76
N GLY A 292 14.92 5.61 7.65
CA GLY A 292 14.32 6.86 8.16
C GLY A 292 15.34 7.74 8.89
N LEU A 293 16.11 7.15 9.82
CA LEU A 293 17.16 7.88 10.55
C LEU A 293 18.27 8.39 9.62
N ALA A 294 18.66 7.61 8.62
CA ALA A 294 19.63 8.01 7.61
C ALA A 294 19.13 9.19 6.76
N ASN A 295 17.88 9.14 6.31
CA ASN A 295 17.25 10.22 5.55
C ASN A 295 17.18 11.51 6.40
N PHE A 296 16.76 11.39 7.65
CA PHE A 296 16.69 12.51 8.58
C PHE A 296 18.07 13.15 8.77
N ALA A 297 19.07 12.35 9.15
CA ALA A 297 20.43 12.81 9.38
C ALA A 297 21.03 13.48 8.14
N LYS A 298 20.81 12.91 6.95
CA LYS A 298 21.28 13.45 5.68
C LYS A 298 20.64 14.79 5.34
N CYS A 299 19.32 14.93 5.51
CA CYS A 299 18.61 16.18 5.24
C CYS A 299 19.00 17.27 6.23
N GLU A 300 19.07 16.96 7.52
CA GLU A 300 19.56 17.89 8.55
C GLU A 300 21.00 18.34 8.28
N SER A 301 21.89 17.41 7.91
CA SER A 301 23.28 17.74 7.57
C SER A 301 23.37 18.74 6.41
N ARG A 302 22.49 18.62 5.40
CA ARG A 302 22.41 19.58 4.29
C ARG A 302 21.93 20.96 4.75
N GLY A 303 20.90 21.02 5.60
CA GLY A 303 20.41 22.28 6.15
C GLY A 303 21.43 23.01 7.01
N ILE A 304 22.26 22.27 7.77
CA ILE A 304 23.38 22.83 8.53
C ILE A 304 24.44 23.42 7.59
N LEU A 305 24.81 22.69 6.53
CA LEU A 305 25.79 23.17 5.55
C LEU A 305 25.29 24.42 4.80
N GLN A 306 23.98 24.56 4.59
CA GLN A 306 23.37 25.74 3.99
C GLN A 306 23.12 26.88 4.99
N GLY A 307 23.36 26.66 6.28
CA GLY A 307 23.13 27.65 7.34
C GLY A 307 21.66 27.85 7.75
N HIS A 308 20.73 27.06 7.17
CA HIS A 308 19.30 27.08 7.52
C HIS A 308 19.00 26.43 8.88
N ARG A 309 19.91 25.58 9.36
CA ARG A 309 19.81 24.89 10.64
C ARG A 309 21.10 25.01 11.43
N LYS A 310 21.00 25.18 12.75
CA LYS A 310 22.14 25.25 13.67
C LYS A 310 21.81 24.48 14.94
N GLY A 311 22.86 24.02 15.63
CA GLY A 311 22.73 23.37 16.92
C GLY A 311 22.72 21.85 16.84
N ARG A 312 22.42 21.22 17.98
CA ARG A 312 22.38 19.77 18.17
C ARG A 312 21.20 19.17 17.40
N SER A 313 21.38 17.96 16.88
CA SER A 313 20.34 17.26 16.14
C SER A 313 19.19 16.82 17.02
N LEU A 314 17.97 16.89 16.47
CA LEU A 314 16.75 16.41 17.11
C LEU A 314 16.83 14.89 17.40
N LEU A 315 17.53 14.13 16.56
CA LEU A 315 17.77 12.70 16.79
C LEU A 315 18.59 12.40 18.05
N MET A 316 19.32 13.38 18.55
CA MET A 316 20.12 13.22 19.77
C MET A 316 19.27 13.27 21.04
N GLU A 317 18.03 13.75 20.97
CA GLU A 317 17.14 13.84 22.13
C GLU A 317 16.40 12.53 22.41
N ASP A 318 16.06 11.76 21.38
CA ASP A 318 15.24 10.54 21.50
C ASP A 318 16.07 9.25 21.68
N GLY A 319 17.39 9.36 21.87
CA GLY A 319 18.28 8.20 22.03
C GLY A 319 18.63 7.48 20.72
N ALA A 320 18.40 8.11 19.56
CA ALA A 320 18.70 7.51 18.26
C ALA A 320 20.20 7.21 18.11
N LEU A 321 21.08 8.05 18.65
CA LEU A 321 22.53 7.83 18.60
C LEU A 321 22.93 6.52 19.28
N THR A 322 22.42 6.27 20.49
CA THR A 322 22.68 5.03 21.23
C THR A 322 22.20 3.81 20.45
N TRP A 323 20.99 3.90 19.86
CA TRP A 323 20.46 2.82 19.03
C TRP A 323 21.31 2.56 17.79
N LEU A 324 21.73 3.61 17.08
CA LEU A 324 22.59 3.51 15.89
C LEU A 324 23.92 2.84 16.22
N ILE A 325 24.60 3.27 17.30
CA ILE A 325 25.87 2.68 17.73
C ILE A 325 25.69 1.20 18.07
N GLY A 326 24.63 0.86 18.82
CA GLY A 326 24.37 -0.53 19.23
C GLY A 326 24.03 -1.48 18.08
N ASN A 327 23.51 -0.96 16.96
CA ASN A 327 23.06 -1.77 15.83
C ASN A 327 23.92 -1.63 14.56
N CYS A 328 24.96 -0.79 14.59
CA CYS A 328 25.79 -0.49 13.41
C CYS A 328 26.50 -1.72 12.81
N LYS A 329 26.60 -2.83 13.56
CA LYS A 329 27.15 -4.11 13.10
C LYS A 329 26.08 -5.11 12.67
N SER A 330 24.94 -4.61 12.19
CA SER A 330 23.85 -5.41 11.64
C SER A 330 24.36 -6.39 10.56
N THR A 331 23.82 -7.62 10.56
CA THR A 331 24.14 -8.65 9.56
C THR A 331 23.66 -8.29 8.15
N SER A 332 22.59 -7.49 8.05
CA SER A 332 22.11 -6.98 6.76
C SER A 332 22.99 -5.83 6.28
N THR A 333 23.69 -6.03 5.15
CA THR A 333 24.58 -5.03 4.53
C THR A 333 23.85 -3.73 4.15
N SER A 334 22.62 -3.84 3.63
CA SER A 334 21.78 -2.69 3.30
C SER A 334 21.34 -1.90 4.54
N THR A 335 20.99 -2.59 5.62
CA THR A 335 20.61 -1.95 6.88
C THR A 335 21.82 -1.30 7.55
N GLN A 336 22.95 -2.00 7.60
CA GLN A 336 24.23 -1.48 8.07
C GLN A 336 24.60 -0.19 7.33
N ARG A 337 24.50 -0.20 6.00
CA ARG A 337 24.75 0.99 5.17
C ARG A 337 23.94 2.21 5.63
N HIS A 338 22.64 2.04 5.91
CA HIS A 338 21.80 3.15 6.39
C HIS A 338 22.27 3.66 7.76
N MET A 339 22.63 2.76 8.69
CA MET A 339 23.11 3.17 10.02
C MET A 339 24.45 3.91 9.93
N GLU A 340 25.38 3.41 9.13
CA GLU A 340 26.68 4.06 8.92
C GLU A 340 26.51 5.44 8.28
N LEU A 341 25.62 5.57 7.28
CA LEU A 341 25.28 6.86 6.69
C LEU A 341 24.68 7.83 7.72
N ALA A 342 23.74 7.36 8.55
CA ALA A 342 23.14 8.18 9.61
C ALA A 342 24.22 8.70 10.57
N LEU A 343 25.09 7.81 11.07
CA LEU A 343 26.19 8.16 11.97
C LEU A 343 27.14 9.17 11.32
N CYS A 344 27.56 8.95 10.07
CA CYS A 344 28.48 9.85 9.38
C CYS A 344 27.88 11.24 9.11
N HIS A 345 26.58 11.32 8.82
CA HIS A 345 25.90 12.61 8.65
C HIS A 345 25.73 13.35 9.97
N LEU A 346 25.37 12.65 11.05
CA LEU A 346 25.26 13.23 12.38
C LEU A 346 26.61 13.68 12.95
N ALA A 347 27.68 12.94 12.67
CA ALA A 347 29.05 13.22 13.09
C ALA A 347 29.64 14.49 12.47
N GLN A 348 29.19 14.88 11.27
CA GLN A 348 29.61 16.13 10.62
C GLN A 348 29.12 17.40 11.34
N ASN A 349 28.09 17.28 12.20
CA ASN A 349 27.60 18.40 12.99
C ASN A 349 28.36 18.52 14.31
N GLU A 350 29.13 19.60 14.48
CA GLU A 350 29.88 19.88 15.73
C GLU A 350 28.99 20.02 16.97
N GLY A 351 27.70 20.35 16.79
CA GLY A 351 26.70 20.38 17.85
C GLY A 351 26.47 19.01 18.50
N ASN A 352 26.71 17.92 17.76
CA ASN A 352 26.54 16.55 18.22
C ASN A 352 27.83 15.95 18.82
N ALA A 353 28.97 16.65 18.70
CA ALA A 353 30.28 16.07 19.00
C ALA A 353 30.39 15.55 20.43
N ARG A 354 29.82 16.28 21.41
CA ARG A 354 29.84 15.86 22.82
C ARG A 354 29.13 14.53 23.03
N ASP A 355 27.94 14.36 22.43
CA ASP A 355 27.17 13.11 22.51
C ASP A 355 27.90 11.94 21.87
N PHE A 356 28.57 12.18 20.74
CA PHE A 356 29.38 11.16 20.06
C PHE A 356 30.58 10.72 20.91
N ILE A 357 31.27 11.65 21.57
CA ILE A 357 32.42 11.33 22.43
C ILE A 357 31.93 10.54 23.64
N SER A 358 30.92 11.04 24.36
CA SER A 358 30.44 10.41 25.60
C SER A 358 29.77 9.05 25.37
N SER A 359 29.16 8.82 24.21
CA SER A 359 28.43 7.58 23.91
C SER A 359 29.29 6.53 23.19
N GLY A 360 30.58 6.80 22.96
CA GLY A 360 31.46 5.93 22.17
C GLY A 360 31.24 5.99 20.66
N GLY A 361 30.40 6.91 20.18
CA GLY A 361 30.15 7.12 18.76
C GLY A 361 31.38 7.54 17.97
N LEU A 362 32.32 8.30 18.58
CA LEU A 362 33.59 8.65 17.93
C LEU A 362 34.39 7.40 17.53
N LYS A 363 34.46 6.39 18.40
CA LYS A 363 35.12 5.11 18.10
C LYS A 363 34.49 4.42 16.91
N GLU A 364 33.15 4.48 16.82
CA GLU A 364 32.41 3.91 15.71
C GLU A 364 32.66 4.66 14.39
N ILE A 365 32.77 5.99 14.40
CA ILE A 365 33.14 6.76 13.20
C ILE A 365 34.56 6.41 12.74
N VAL A 366 35.52 6.28 13.66
CA VAL A 366 36.89 5.83 13.34
C VAL A 366 36.85 4.44 12.70
N ARG A 367 36.10 3.50 13.29
CA ARG A 367 35.90 2.16 12.72
C ARG A 367 35.34 2.21 11.30
N ILE A 368 34.23 2.94 11.10
CA ILE A 368 33.57 3.07 9.78
C ILE A 368 34.55 3.65 8.74
N SER A 369 35.42 4.58 9.12
CA SER A 369 36.39 5.21 8.22
C SER A 369 37.40 4.24 7.58
N VAL A 370 37.59 3.08 8.21
CA VAL A 370 38.55 2.04 7.80
C VAL A 370 37.82 0.78 7.32
N GLU A 371 36.82 0.31 8.08
CA GLU A 371 36.23 -1.01 7.93
C GLU A 371 34.91 -1.06 7.14
N SER A 372 34.25 0.08 6.88
CA SER A 372 33.02 0.08 6.07
C SER A 372 33.31 -0.59 4.73
N SER A 373 32.40 -1.44 4.24
CA SER A 373 32.56 -2.10 2.93
C SER A 373 32.50 -1.11 1.77
N ARG A 374 31.80 0.02 1.93
CA ARG A 374 31.65 1.04 0.89
C ARG A 374 32.62 2.21 1.03
N GLU A 375 33.26 2.55 -0.08
CA GLU A 375 34.23 3.65 -0.16
C GLU A 375 33.60 5.04 0.05
N ASP A 376 32.39 5.27 -0.44
CA ASP A 376 31.68 6.55 -0.24
C ASP A 376 31.40 6.83 1.25
N ILE A 377 31.04 5.79 2.01
CA ILE A 377 30.83 5.87 3.46
C ILE A 377 32.15 6.06 4.20
N ARG A 378 33.21 5.31 3.85
CA ARG A 378 34.55 5.51 4.42
C ARG A 378 35.01 6.95 4.27
N ASN A 379 34.82 7.53 3.08
CA ASN A 379 35.18 8.92 2.81
C ASN A 379 34.31 9.93 3.57
N LEU A 380 33.02 9.63 3.76
CA LEU A 380 32.14 10.46 4.58
C LEU A 380 32.55 10.45 6.06
N ALA A 381 32.94 9.30 6.59
CA ALA A 381 33.46 9.17 7.96
C ALA A 381 34.80 9.91 8.13
N LYS A 382 35.77 9.72 7.22
CA LYS A 382 37.04 10.48 7.21
C LYS A 382 36.80 11.97 7.16
N LYS A 383 35.84 12.41 6.33
CA LYS A 383 35.43 13.82 6.28
C LYS A 383 34.92 14.25 7.65
N ALA A 384 33.96 13.53 8.26
CA ALA A 384 33.41 13.87 9.57
C ALA A 384 34.49 14.04 10.66
N LEU A 385 35.47 13.14 10.71
CA LEU A 385 36.61 13.23 11.65
C LEU A 385 37.47 14.48 11.42
N ARG A 386 37.63 14.90 10.15
CA ARG A 386 38.41 16.08 9.79
C ARG A 386 37.69 17.40 10.02
N VAL A 387 36.39 17.49 9.71
CA VAL A 387 35.64 18.77 9.81
C VAL A 387 35.23 19.09 11.24
N ASN A 388 35.12 18.08 12.11
CA ASN A 388 34.70 18.27 13.49
C ASN A 388 35.92 18.48 14.39
N SER A 389 36.17 19.73 14.77
CA SER A 389 37.36 20.12 15.55
C SER A 389 37.47 19.38 16.89
N LYS A 390 36.34 19.09 17.53
CA LYS A 390 36.29 18.36 18.81
C LYS A 390 36.71 16.89 18.66
N PHE A 391 36.39 16.25 17.54
CA PHE A 391 36.86 14.89 17.27
C PHE A 391 38.36 14.86 17.02
N HIS A 392 38.89 15.83 16.29
CA HIS A 392 40.32 15.94 16.08
C HIS A 392 41.08 16.08 17.41
N ASN A 393 40.62 16.98 18.29
CA ASN A 393 41.23 17.17 19.61
C ASN A 393 41.17 15.89 20.46
N GLU A 394 40.03 15.21 20.52
CA GLU A 394 39.85 13.98 21.30
C GLU A 394 40.72 12.81 20.80
N MET A 395 40.97 12.72 19.48
CA MET A 395 41.81 11.66 18.91
C MET A 395 43.31 11.87 19.15
N HIS A 396 43.73 13.10 19.49
CA HIS A 396 45.12 13.48 19.73
C HIS A 396 45.41 13.85 21.19
N ALA A 397 44.40 13.77 22.06
CA ALA A 397 44.52 13.85 23.52
C ALA A 397 44.81 12.47 24.10
#